data_AF-A0A8J2JR56-F1
#
_entry.id   AF-A0A8J2JR56-F1
#
_cell.length_a   1.000
_cell.length_b   1.000
_cell.length_c   1.000
_cell.angle_alpha   90.00
_cell.angle_beta   90.00
_cell.angle_gamma   90.00
#
_symmetry.space_group_name_H-M   'P 1'
#
loop_
_entity.id
_entity.type
_entity.pdbx_description
1 polymer ?
#
loop_
_entity_poly.entity_id
_entity_poly.type
_entity_poly.pdbx_seq_one_letter_code
_entity_poly.pdbx_strand_id
1 'polypeptide(L)'
;MVGSDPAGPFFQEHDTAGRLDPTDAKFVQSVHCDYGMFGCNWRCGHADFYMNGGSAQPGCNMASDLTGCSHNYCKKVAVDSIRNEGIYQSWQCNDVDFTNAVNPTTATMGYHCSDQTTGCQCVWTSYVPPFLV
;
A
#
# COMPACT_ATOMS: atom_id res chain seq x y z
N MET A 1 -11.16 -1.64 7.47
CA MET A 1 -11.25 -0.75 6.29
C MET A 1 -9.96 -0.89 5.49
N VAL A 2 -10.04 -0.81 4.16
CA VAL A 2 -8.86 -0.80 3.28
C VAL A 2 -8.84 0.50 2.48
N GLY A 3 -7.79 1.31 2.64
CA GLY A 3 -7.47 2.45 1.79
C GLY A 3 -6.52 2.01 0.68
N SER A 4 -6.93 2.17 -0.57
CA SER A 4 -6.12 1.82 -1.75
C SER A 4 -5.59 3.12 -2.37
N ASP A 5 -4.30 3.34 -2.19
CA ASP A 5 -3.56 4.54 -2.52
C ASP A 5 -4.32 5.83 -2.15
N PRO A 6 -4.54 6.08 -0.85
CA PRO A 6 -5.37 7.19 -0.40
C PRO A 6 -4.88 8.51 -1.00
N ALA A 7 -5.80 9.33 -1.51
CA ALA A 7 -5.42 10.53 -2.26
C ALA A 7 -4.59 11.50 -1.40
N GLY A 8 -3.49 11.99 -1.96
CA GLY A 8 -2.68 13.05 -1.38
C GLY A 8 -3.25 14.44 -1.63
N PRO A 9 -3.47 14.83 -2.91
CA PRO A 9 -3.96 16.16 -3.26
C PRO A 9 -5.27 16.50 -2.55
N PHE A 10 -5.36 17.72 -2.02
CA PHE A 10 -6.49 18.22 -1.21
C PHE A 10 -6.71 17.56 0.15
N PHE A 11 -5.94 16.54 0.54
CA PHE A 11 -6.05 15.90 1.86
C PHE A 11 -4.85 16.19 2.78
N GLN A 12 -3.74 16.69 2.24
CA GLN A 12 -2.52 17.04 2.99
C GLN A 12 -2.74 18.11 4.07
N GLU A 13 -3.60 19.08 3.80
CA GLU A 13 -3.87 20.21 4.71
C GLU A 13 -4.98 19.91 5.73
N HIS A 14 -5.64 18.76 5.58
CA HIS A 14 -6.72 18.36 6.48
C HIS A 14 -6.19 17.71 7.76
N ASP A 15 -6.90 17.97 8.85
CA ASP A 15 -6.75 17.20 10.08
C ASP A 15 -7.20 15.75 9.88
N THR A 16 -7.02 14.91 10.90
CA THR A 16 -7.38 13.49 10.84
C THR A 16 -8.88 13.25 10.62
N ALA A 17 -9.75 14.26 10.81
CA ALA A 17 -11.18 14.13 10.52
C ALA A 17 -11.50 14.34 9.03
N GLY A 18 -10.63 15.01 8.28
CA GLY A 18 -10.81 15.31 6.86
C GLY A 18 -10.10 14.33 5.91
N ARG A 19 -9.38 13.33 6.41
CA ARG A 19 -8.62 12.36 5.62
C ARG A 19 -8.72 10.96 6.22
N LEU A 20 -8.25 9.94 5.49
CA LEU A 20 -8.14 8.59 6.04
C LEU A 20 -7.25 8.61 7.29
N ASP A 21 -7.75 7.98 8.34
CA ASP A 21 -7.09 7.88 9.64
C ASP A 21 -7.37 6.52 10.31
N PRO A 22 -6.48 6.00 11.17
CA PRO A 22 -6.72 4.76 11.90
C PRO A 22 -8.03 4.78 12.70
N THR A 23 -8.47 5.94 13.20
CA THR A 23 -9.70 6.05 14.00
C THR A 23 -11.00 5.82 13.21
N ASP A 24 -10.95 5.79 11.88
CA ASP A 24 -12.13 5.61 11.00
C ASP A 24 -12.75 4.20 11.07
N ALA A 25 -12.03 3.21 11.60
CA ALA A 25 -12.53 1.85 11.77
C ALA A 25 -11.80 1.08 12.88
N LYS A 26 -12.33 -0.08 13.27
CA LYS A 26 -11.64 -1.01 14.21
C LYS A 26 -10.24 -1.41 13.75
N PHE A 27 -10.03 -1.45 12.44
CA PHE A 27 -8.76 -1.73 11.80
C PHE A 27 -8.76 -1.04 10.44
N VAL A 28 -7.65 -0.40 10.09
CA VAL A 28 -7.45 0.33 8.84
C VAL A 28 -6.12 -0.15 8.25
N GLN A 29 -6.20 -0.76 7.07
CA GLN A 29 -5.05 -1.06 6.23
C GLN A 29 -4.98 0.04 5.16
N SER A 30 -3.84 0.71 5.03
CA SER A 30 -3.55 1.59 3.91
C SER A 30 -2.54 0.91 2.99
N VAL A 31 -2.76 0.98 1.68
CA VAL A 31 -1.86 0.40 0.67
C VAL A 31 -1.41 1.51 -0.26
N HIS A 32 -0.11 1.77 -0.32
CA HIS A 32 0.54 2.83 -1.06
C HIS A 32 1.27 2.26 -2.27
N CYS A 33 0.97 2.77 -3.46
CA CYS A 33 1.61 2.38 -4.71
C CYS A 33 2.00 3.56 -5.60
N ASP A 34 1.52 4.77 -5.31
CA ASP A 34 1.88 5.99 -6.03
C ASP A 34 2.09 7.16 -5.04
N TYR A 35 2.85 6.84 -3.99
CA TYR A 35 3.20 7.70 -2.86
C TYR A 35 3.82 9.02 -3.34
N GLY A 36 3.13 10.12 -3.05
CA GLY A 36 3.59 11.47 -3.34
C GLY A 36 3.28 11.99 -4.74
N MET A 37 2.65 11.19 -5.62
CA MET A 37 2.14 11.69 -6.91
C MET A 37 0.61 11.85 -6.88
N PHE A 38 -0.15 10.75 -6.94
CA PHE A 38 -1.58 10.79 -6.64
C PHE A 38 -1.89 10.32 -5.21
N GLY A 39 -1.10 9.38 -4.69
CA GLY A 39 -1.20 8.87 -3.34
C GLY A 39 -0.62 9.82 -2.29
N CYS A 40 -1.15 9.72 -1.08
CA CYS A 40 -0.69 10.46 0.08
C CYS A 40 0.74 10.06 0.46
N ASN A 41 1.50 11.01 1.01
CA ASN A 41 2.87 10.79 1.46
C ASN A 41 2.99 10.72 2.99
N TRP A 42 1.97 10.17 3.66
CA TRP A 42 1.93 10.00 5.11
C TRP A 42 1.23 8.70 5.48
N ARG A 43 1.46 8.25 6.71
CA ARG A 43 0.79 7.07 7.29
C ARG A 43 -0.65 7.40 7.66
N CYS A 44 -1.58 6.55 7.25
CA CYS A 44 -3.01 6.73 7.51
C CYS A 44 -3.71 5.43 7.92
N GLY A 45 -2.97 4.33 8.08
CA GLY A 45 -3.50 3.05 8.57
C GLY A 45 -3.01 2.71 9.98
N HIS A 46 -3.66 1.71 10.57
CA HIS A 46 -3.02 0.93 11.62
C HIS A 46 -1.80 0.20 11.05
N ALA A 47 -1.95 -0.32 9.83
CA ALA A 47 -0.90 -0.88 9.00
C ALA A 47 -0.83 -0.13 7.66
N ASP A 48 0.35 0.36 7.30
CA ASP A 48 0.62 1.02 6.03
C ASP A 48 1.53 0.13 5.19
N PHE A 49 1.02 -0.36 4.07
CA PHE A 49 1.74 -1.22 3.13
C PHE A 49 2.26 -0.41 1.95
N TYR A 50 3.55 -0.46 1.69
CA TYR A 50 4.20 0.18 0.56
C TYR A 50 4.57 -0.89 -0.46
N MET A 51 4.07 -0.79 -1.69
CA MET A 51 4.42 -1.73 -2.76
C MET A 51 5.63 -1.23 -3.54
N ASN A 52 6.66 -2.06 -3.69
CA ASN A 52 7.82 -1.83 -4.56
C ASN A 52 8.48 -0.45 -4.40
N GLY A 53 8.70 0.00 -3.17
CA GLY A 53 9.22 1.35 -2.90
C GLY A 53 8.18 2.46 -2.90
N GLY A 54 6.89 2.14 -3.05
CA GLY A 54 5.77 3.05 -2.93
C GLY A 54 5.54 4.01 -4.10
N SER A 55 6.43 4.11 -5.09
CA SER A 55 6.31 5.09 -6.18
C SER A 55 5.96 4.48 -7.54
N ALA A 56 6.88 3.79 -8.20
CA ALA A 56 6.69 3.30 -9.57
C ALA A 56 6.46 1.80 -9.55
N GLN A 57 5.26 1.38 -9.95
CA GLN A 57 4.91 -0.04 -9.91
C GLN A 57 5.42 -0.79 -11.15
N PRO A 58 5.76 -2.09 -11.02
CA PRO A 58 6.18 -2.90 -12.16
C PRO A 58 5.21 -2.81 -13.33
N GLY A 59 5.73 -2.54 -14.52
CA GLY A 59 4.94 -2.37 -15.75
C GLY A 59 4.28 -1.00 -15.94
N CYS A 60 4.44 -0.09 -14.98
CA CYS A 60 4.12 1.32 -15.15
C CYS A 60 5.35 2.11 -15.58
N ASN A 61 5.20 2.93 -16.61
CA ASN A 61 6.20 3.89 -17.07
C ASN A 61 5.71 5.33 -16.87
N MET A 62 6.63 6.29 -16.97
CA MET A 62 6.35 7.72 -16.77
C MET A 62 5.13 8.21 -17.56
N ALA A 63 4.95 7.81 -18.82
CA ALA A 63 3.81 8.25 -19.63
C ALA A 63 2.48 7.66 -19.13
N SER A 64 2.48 6.37 -18.77
CA SER A 64 1.30 5.72 -18.18
C SER A 64 0.99 6.21 -16.77
N ASP A 65 2.00 6.61 -16.01
CA ASP A 65 1.85 7.13 -14.66
C ASP A 65 1.18 8.51 -14.65
N LEU A 66 1.36 9.34 -15.69
CA LEU A 66 0.55 10.56 -15.85
C LEU A 66 -0.96 10.30 -15.91
N THR A 67 -1.36 9.08 -16.27
CA THR A 67 -2.76 8.63 -16.27
C THR A 67 -3.14 7.76 -15.06
N GLY A 68 -2.24 7.64 -14.07
CA GLY A 68 -2.46 6.91 -12.83
C GLY A 68 -2.23 5.41 -12.91
N CYS A 69 -1.26 4.93 -13.71
CA CYS A 69 -0.93 3.50 -13.77
C CYS A 69 -0.57 2.94 -12.39
N SER A 70 0.43 3.53 -11.72
CA SER A 70 0.86 3.13 -10.38
C SER A 70 -0.26 3.31 -9.35
N HIS A 71 -1.00 4.42 -9.38
CA HIS A 71 -2.16 4.68 -8.51
C HIS A 71 -3.26 3.59 -8.62
N ASN A 72 -3.52 3.08 -9.83
CA ASN A 72 -4.49 2.02 -10.05
C ASN A 72 -3.94 0.61 -9.79
N TYR A 73 -2.63 0.46 -9.58
CA TYR A 73 -1.99 -0.84 -9.33
C TYR A 73 -2.44 -1.45 -8.00
N CYS A 74 -2.57 -0.64 -6.94
CA CYS A 74 -3.09 -1.07 -5.65
C CYS A 74 -4.47 -1.74 -5.75
N LYS A 75 -5.33 -1.25 -6.65
CA LYS A 75 -6.68 -1.81 -6.86
C LYS A 75 -6.61 -3.21 -7.47
N LYS A 76 -5.69 -3.41 -8.43
CA LYS A 76 -5.46 -4.72 -9.07
C LYS A 76 -4.98 -5.74 -8.05
N VAL A 77 -3.98 -5.37 -7.25
CA VAL A 77 -3.42 -6.23 -6.19
C VAL A 77 -4.45 -6.51 -5.08
N ALA A 78 -5.23 -5.51 -4.67
CA ALA A 78 -6.28 -5.70 -3.67
C ALA A 78 -7.34 -6.71 -4.13
N VAL A 79 -7.79 -6.65 -5.39
CA VAL A 79 -8.74 -7.63 -5.95
C VAL A 79 -8.10 -9.01 -6.04
N ASP A 80 -6.85 -9.10 -6.47
CA ASP A 80 -6.13 -10.37 -6.58
C ASP A 80 -5.92 -11.06 -5.22
N SER A 81 -5.67 -10.27 -4.17
CA SER A 81 -5.48 -10.76 -2.79
C SER A 81 -6.71 -11.48 -2.21
N ILE A 82 -7.90 -11.30 -2.79
CA ILE A 82 -9.12 -12.01 -2.37
C ILE A 82 -9.05 -13.49 -2.73
N ARG A 83 -8.39 -13.83 -3.84
CA ARG A 83 -8.32 -15.20 -4.37
C ARG A 83 -7.03 -15.91 -3.97
N ASN A 84 -5.99 -15.12 -3.76
CA ASN A 84 -4.65 -15.63 -3.49
C ASN A 84 -4.26 -15.26 -2.06
N GLU A 85 -4.69 -16.08 -1.10
CA GLU A 85 -4.36 -15.87 0.31
C GLU A 85 -2.85 -16.04 0.56
N GLY A 86 -2.29 -15.18 1.40
CA GLY A 86 -0.91 -15.31 1.88
C GLY A 86 0.18 -14.96 0.87
N ILE A 87 -0.17 -14.53 -0.34
CA ILE A 87 0.82 -14.28 -1.39
C ILE A 87 1.52 -12.93 -1.24
N TYR A 88 0.81 -11.90 -0.80
CA TYR A 88 1.35 -10.54 -0.65
C TYR A 88 1.99 -10.39 0.73
N GLN A 89 3.06 -11.16 0.95
CA GLN A 89 3.84 -11.15 2.17
C GLN A 89 4.57 -9.83 2.35
N SER A 90 4.60 -9.32 3.58
CA SER A 90 5.24 -8.05 3.91
C SER A 90 6.36 -8.18 4.93
N TRP A 91 7.28 -7.21 4.86
CA TRP A 91 8.39 -7.04 5.79
C TRP A 91 8.27 -5.71 6.51
N GLN A 92 8.59 -5.67 7.81
CA GLN A 92 8.65 -4.39 8.53
C GLN A 92 9.70 -3.48 7.91
N CYS A 93 9.35 -2.21 7.72
CA CYS A 93 10.23 -1.22 7.09
C CYS A 93 9.96 0.21 7.58
N ASN A 94 10.77 1.16 7.12
CA ASN A 94 10.63 2.57 7.44
C ASN A 94 10.00 3.32 6.25
N ASP A 95 8.67 3.41 6.22
CA ASP A 95 7.91 4.02 5.12
C ASP A 95 8.25 3.35 3.76
N VAL A 96 8.63 4.15 2.76
CA VAL A 96 9.05 3.69 1.43
C VAL A 96 10.49 3.17 1.39
N ASP A 97 11.22 3.17 2.51
CA ASP A 97 12.59 2.68 2.57
C ASP A 97 12.63 1.15 2.75
N PHE A 98 12.93 0.46 1.65
CA PHE A 98 13.10 -0.99 1.62
C PHE A 98 14.53 -1.44 1.99
N THR A 99 15.48 -0.51 2.14
CA THR A 99 16.89 -0.87 2.41
C THR A 99 17.08 -1.56 3.77
N ASN A 100 16.16 -1.29 4.69
CA ASN A 100 16.12 -1.85 6.04
C ASN A 100 14.91 -2.76 6.24
N ALA A 101 14.38 -3.41 5.20
CA ALA A 101 13.36 -4.44 5.37
C ALA A 101 13.99 -5.65 6.10
N VAL A 102 13.91 -5.66 7.44
CA VAL A 102 14.53 -6.66 8.32
C VAL A 102 13.48 -7.65 8.82
N ASN A 103 13.81 -8.96 8.81
CA ASN A 103 13.10 -10.07 9.49
C ASN A 103 11.84 -10.63 8.77
N PRO A 104 11.41 -11.88 9.05
CA PRO A 104 10.56 -12.67 8.15
C PRO A 104 9.16 -12.07 8.00
N THR A 105 8.40 -12.58 7.03
CA THR A 105 7.01 -12.21 6.75
C THR A 105 6.25 -11.83 8.01
N THR A 106 5.94 -10.54 8.15
CA THR A 106 5.32 -9.96 9.35
C THR A 106 3.82 -9.78 9.20
N ALA A 107 3.33 -9.68 7.96
CA ALA A 107 1.90 -9.68 7.66
C ALA A 107 1.63 -10.13 6.21
N THR A 108 0.36 -10.31 5.89
CA THR A 108 -0.15 -10.46 4.52
C THR A 108 -0.97 -9.24 4.18
N MET A 109 -0.60 -8.53 3.10
CA MET A 109 -1.36 -7.41 2.60
C MET A 109 -2.64 -7.87 1.88
N GLY A 110 -3.69 -7.06 1.96
CA GLY A 110 -4.91 -7.26 1.17
C GLY A 110 -6.05 -7.82 1.99
N TYR A 111 -6.87 -8.70 1.41
CA TYR A 111 -8.11 -9.18 2.02
C TYR A 111 -7.89 -9.98 3.31
N HIS A 112 -6.83 -10.78 3.37
CA HIS A 112 -6.50 -11.68 4.49
C HIS A 112 -5.58 -11.03 5.54
N CYS A 113 -5.47 -9.70 5.56
CA CYS A 113 -4.65 -8.98 6.52
C CYS A 113 -5.20 -9.13 7.95
N SER A 114 -4.34 -9.49 8.91
CA SER A 114 -4.69 -9.59 10.32
C SER A 114 -4.95 -8.21 10.91
N ASP A 115 -6.01 -8.08 11.73
CA ASP A 115 -6.31 -6.83 12.46
C ASP A 115 -5.31 -6.48 13.57
N GLN A 116 -4.40 -7.42 13.88
CA GLN A 116 -3.25 -7.21 14.77
C GLN A 116 -2.06 -6.56 14.06
N THR A 117 -2.11 -6.42 12.73
CA THR A 117 -0.98 -5.87 11.97
C THR A 117 -0.82 -4.39 12.27
N THR A 118 0.41 -3.95 12.54
CA THR A 118 0.70 -2.53 12.84
C THR A 118 1.97 -2.04 12.19
N GLY A 119 2.03 -0.74 11.96
CA GLY A 119 3.24 -0.05 11.48
C GLY A 119 3.43 -0.14 9.97
N CYS A 120 4.67 0.05 9.53
CA CYS A 120 4.99 0.11 8.10
C CYS A 120 5.44 -1.25 7.58
N GLN A 121 4.85 -1.60 6.46
CA GLN A 121 4.96 -2.90 5.81
C GLN A 121 5.41 -2.67 4.38
N CYS A 122 6.48 -3.33 3.97
CA CYS A 122 6.99 -3.27 2.62
C CYS A 122 6.63 -4.55 1.90
N VAL A 123 6.10 -4.45 0.69
CA VAL A 123 5.61 -5.58 -0.11
C VAL A 123 6.27 -5.53 -1.48
N TRP A 124 6.79 -6.68 -1.92
CA TRP A 124 7.32 -6.86 -3.27
C TRP A 124 6.26 -7.54 -4.13
N THR A 125 5.99 -6.98 -5.31
CA THR A 125 5.07 -7.55 -6.30
C THR A 125 5.71 -7.51 -7.68
N SER A 126 5.16 -8.25 -8.64
CA SER A 126 5.60 -8.27 -10.04
C SER A 126 4.48 -7.82 -10.97
N TYR A 127 4.77 -7.64 -12.27
CA TYR A 127 3.77 -7.22 -13.25
C TYR A 127 2.87 -8.38 -13.76
N VAL A 128 3.28 -9.64 -13.58
CA VAL A 128 2.60 -10.80 -14.18
C VAL A 128 1.76 -11.52 -13.13
N PRO A 129 0.47 -11.83 -13.38
CA PRO A 129 -0.34 -12.62 -12.46
C PRO A 129 0.18 -14.06 -12.25
N PRO A 130 0.14 -14.62 -11.02
CA PRO A 130 -0.08 -13.89 -9.76
C PRO A 130 1.08 -12.91 -9.55
N PHE A 131 0.78 -11.65 -9.22
CA PHE A 131 1.69 -10.49 -9.22
C PHE A 131 2.82 -10.58 -8.15
N LEU A 132 3.50 -11.71 -8.07
CA LEU A 132 4.51 -12.06 -7.07
C LEU A 132 5.88 -12.16 -7.73
N VAL A 133 6.91 -12.02 -6.91
CA VAL A 133 8.31 -12.24 -7.29
C VAL A 133 8.74 -13.65 -6.89
#